data_AF-A0A1F8QX38-F1
#
_entry.id   AF-A0A1F8QX38-F1
#
_cell.length_a   1.000
_cell.length_b   1.000
_cell.length_c   1.000
_cell.angle_alpha   90.00
_cell.angle_beta   90.00
_cell.angle_gamma   90.00
#
_symmetry.space_group_name_H-M   'P 1'
#
loop_
_entity.id
_entity.type
_entity.pdbx_description
1 polymer ?
#
loop_
_entity_poly.entity_id
_entity_poly.type
_entity_poly.pdbx_seq_one_letter_code
_entity_poly.pdbx_strand_id
1 'polypeptide(L)'
;MNTTAEKEVSDLVGCLTDPVIVFPGGWGDSVPEWLKSVIPLERMIVLMESKDGREPTASDAEACAYLMTVSLSQPIDANWTNIYLYLAGKTCKRWKKVEVSSDIAVESLNDHQATLLNRLKDWLYQRRAEGRVKGRSSRQTRTPDLGRKADEQMALFKF
;
A
#
# COMPACT_ATOMS: atom_id res chain seq x y z
N MET A 1 14.95 10.43 27.38
CA MET A 1 14.75 9.08 26.82
C MET A 1 15.29 9.08 25.40
N ASN A 2 15.90 7.98 24.94
CA ASN A 2 16.69 7.96 23.70
C ASN A 2 15.76 7.93 22.47
N THR A 3 15.68 9.05 21.76
CA THR A 3 14.69 9.32 20.69
C THR A 3 14.70 8.32 19.54
N THR A 4 15.85 7.67 19.28
CA THR A 4 15.99 6.64 18.25
C THR A 4 15.22 5.37 18.59
N ALA A 5 15.32 4.87 19.83
CA ALA A 5 14.62 3.65 20.25
C ALA A 5 13.09 3.84 20.23
N GLU A 6 12.61 5.03 20.59
CA GLU A 6 11.19 5.37 20.52
C GLU A 6 10.67 5.39 19.07
N LYS A 7 11.47 5.88 18.12
CA LYS A 7 11.14 5.86 16.69
C LYS A 7 11.06 4.43 16.16
N GLU A 8 12.04 3.59 16.47
CA GLU A 8 12.05 2.18 16.05
C GLU A 8 10.84 1.41 16.57
N VAL A 9 10.49 1.59 17.85
CA VAL A 9 9.28 1.00 18.44
C VAL A 9 8.02 1.55 17.76
N SER A 10 7.97 2.85 17.49
CA SER A 10 6.85 3.47 16.77
C SER A 10 6.67 2.91 15.35
N ASP A 11 7.75 2.68 14.62
CA ASP A 11 7.71 2.14 13.26
C ASP A 11 7.31 0.66 13.25
N LEU A 12 7.80 -0.12 14.22
CA LEU A 12 7.38 -1.51 14.42
C LEU A 12 5.88 -1.60 14.77
N VAL A 13 5.41 -0.79 15.72
CA VAL A 13 3.98 -0.71 16.06
C VAL A 13 3.15 -0.27 14.84
N GLY A 14 3.66 0.68 14.06
CA GLY A 14 3.05 1.14 12.83
C GLY A 14 2.85 0.03 11.81
N CYS A 15 3.83 -0.87 11.64
CA CYS A 15 3.69 -2.02 10.75
C CYS A 15 2.45 -2.88 11.08
N LEU A 16 2.16 -3.05 12.37
CA LEU A 16 1.09 -3.90 12.86
C LEU A 16 -0.27 -3.20 12.94
N THR A 17 -0.29 -1.91 13.25
CA THR A 17 -1.50 -1.20 13.68
C THR A 17 -1.94 -0.09 12.75
N ASP A 18 -1.10 0.34 11.81
CA ASP A 18 -1.49 1.36 10.85
C ASP A 18 -2.63 0.84 9.96
N PRO A 19 -3.60 1.71 9.61
CA PRO A 19 -4.68 1.31 8.72
C PRO A 19 -4.14 0.86 7.36
N VAL A 20 -4.85 -0.09 6.74
CA VAL A 20 -4.64 -0.42 5.33
C VAL A 20 -5.31 0.66 4.49
N ILE A 21 -4.54 1.36 3.67
CA ILE A 21 -5.06 2.40 2.78
C ILE A 21 -5.62 1.73 1.54
N VAL A 22 -6.89 2.04 1.23
CA VAL A 22 -7.61 1.57 0.04
C VAL A 22 -8.15 2.76 -0.75
N PHE A 23 -8.52 2.54 -2.00
CA PHE A 23 -9.14 3.56 -2.83
C PHE A 23 -10.55 3.89 -2.30
N PRO A 24 -10.95 5.17 -2.27
CA PRO A 24 -12.26 5.58 -1.79
C PRO A 24 -13.33 5.16 -2.81
N GLY A 25 -14.10 4.15 -2.43
CA GLY A 25 -15.19 3.63 -3.27
C GLY A 25 -16.03 2.55 -2.62
N GLY A 26 -15.86 2.32 -1.31
CA GLY A 26 -16.58 1.26 -0.57
C GLY A 26 -16.00 -0.14 -0.73
N TRP A 27 -14.95 -0.34 -1.53
CA TRP A 27 -14.36 -1.66 -1.80
C TRP A 27 -13.37 -2.17 -0.74
N GLY A 28 -13.20 -1.46 0.38
CA GLY A 28 -12.26 -1.85 1.44
C GLY A 28 -12.57 -3.21 2.06
N ASP A 29 -13.86 -3.54 2.17
CA ASP A 29 -14.32 -4.84 2.68
C ASP A 29 -14.16 -5.95 1.64
N SER A 30 -13.99 -5.60 0.37
CA SER A 30 -13.76 -6.55 -0.73
C SER A 30 -12.30 -6.98 -0.88
N VAL A 31 -11.36 -6.31 -0.18
CA VAL A 31 -9.97 -6.77 -0.12
C VAL A 31 -9.94 -8.12 0.61
N PRO A 32 -9.37 -9.19 0.00
CA PRO A 32 -9.40 -10.53 0.58
C PRO A 32 -8.73 -10.58 1.96
N GLU A 33 -9.31 -11.35 2.88
CA GLU A 33 -8.82 -11.43 4.26
C GLU A 33 -7.37 -11.93 4.33
N TRP A 34 -7.01 -12.90 3.49
CA TRP A 34 -5.63 -13.37 3.41
C TRP A 34 -4.67 -12.24 3.01
N LEU A 35 -5.08 -11.32 2.13
CA LEU A 35 -4.24 -10.20 1.70
C LEU A 35 -4.09 -9.19 2.85
N LYS A 36 -5.18 -8.92 3.58
CA LYS A 36 -5.14 -8.09 4.81
C LYS A 36 -4.18 -8.67 5.86
N SER A 37 -4.18 -10.00 6.03
CA SER A 37 -3.30 -10.67 7.01
C SER A 37 -1.81 -10.63 6.67
N VAL A 38 -1.43 -10.58 5.38
CA VAL A 38 -0.02 -10.56 4.97
C VAL A 38 0.56 -9.16 4.90
N ILE A 39 -0.26 -8.12 4.79
CA ILE A 39 0.20 -6.72 4.78
C ILE A 39 1.06 -6.39 6.01
N PRO A 40 0.65 -6.65 7.26
CA PRO A 40 1.51 -6.42 8.42
C PRO A 40 2.85 -7.17 8.35
N LEU A 41 2.85 -8.39 7.80
CA LEU A 41 4.06 -9.20 7.64
C LEU A 41 5.02 -8.56 6.64
N GLU A 42 4.52 -8.16 5.47
CA GLU A 42 5.35 -7.49 4.47
C GLU A 42 5.85 -6.13 4.94
N ARG A 43 5.04 -5.38 5.71
CA ARG A 43 5.49 -4.12 6.32
C ARG A 43 6.70 -4.34 7.23
N MET A 44 6.69 -5.40 8.04
CA MET A 44 7.84 -5.74 8.89
C MET A 44 9.07 -6.12 8.06
N ILE A 45 8.89 -6.88 6.98
CA ILE A 45 9.99 -7.22 6.06
C ILE A 45 10.60 -5.96 5.46
N VAL A 46 9.78 -5.06 4.92
CA VAL A 46 10.23 -3.78 4.36
C VAL A 46 10.91 -2.92 5.42
N LEU A 47 10.39 -2.88 6.66
CA LEU A 47 11.02 -2.17 7.77
C LEU A 47 12.41 -2.76 8.08
N MET A 48 12.56 -4.08 8.07
CA MET A 48 13.87 -4.73 8.27
C MET A 48 14.84 -4.40 7.13
N GLU A 49 14.40 -4.45 5.88
CA GLU A 49 15.21 -4.09 4.71
C GLU A 49 15.59 -2.59 4.69
N SER A 50 14.77 -1.72 5.27
CA SER A 50 15.06 -0.28 5.38
C SER A 50 16.18 0.05 6.38
N LYS A 51 16.48 -0.86 7.32
CA LYS A 51 17.60 -0.69 8.26
C LYS A 51 18.96 -0.67 7.57
N ASP A 52 19.05 -1.17 6.34
CA ASP A 52 20.24 -1.13 5.50
C ASP A 52 20.43 0.23 4.77
N GLY A 53 19.76 1.29 5.24
CA GLY A 53 19.87 2.64 4.68
C GLY A 53 18.96 2.93 3.50
N ARG A 54 17.97 2.05 3.22
CA ARG A 54 16.93 2.31 2.21
C ARG A 54 15.82 3.15 2.83
N GLU A 55 15.24 4.07 2.04
CA GLU A 55 14.08 4.82 2.50
C GLU A 55 12.88 3.87 2.74
N PRO A 56 12.15 4.05 3.85
CA PRO A 56 11.02 3.20 4.16
C PRO A 56 9.85 3.48 3.21
N THR A 57 9.31 2.43 2.58
CA THR A 57 8.23 2.52 1.59
C THR A 57 7.06 1.60 1.98
N ALA A 58 5.96 1.67 1.23
CA ALA A 58 4.87 0.71 1.38
C ALA A 58 5.23 -0.64 0.74
N SER A 59 4.65 -1.70 1.28
CA SER A 59 4.85 -3.07 0.79
C SER A 59 4.16 -3.33 -0.55
N ASP A 60 4.58 -4.39 -1.24
CA ASP A 60 3.95 -4.86 -2.48
C ASP A 60 2.48 -5.24 -2.22
N ALA A 61 2.19 -5.91 -1.10
CA ALA A 61 0.83 -6.28 -0.71
C ALA A 61 -0.07 -5.05 -0.47
N GLU A 62 0.45 -3.96 0.10
CA GLU A 62 -0.31 -2.70 0.27
C GLU A 62 -0.64 -2.06 -1.07
N ALA A 63 0.35 -1.95 -1.96
CA ALA A 63 0.14 -1.41 -3.30
C ALA A 63 -0.83 -2.29 -4.10
N CYS A 64 -0.75 -3.62 -3.96
CA CYS A 64 -1.68 -4.56 -4.57
C CYS A 64 -3.11 -4.37 -4.07
N ALA A 65 -3.32 -4.27 -2.75
CA ALA A 65 -4.65 -4.04 -2.17
C ALA A 65 -5.23 -2.70 -2.63
N TYR A 66 -4.41 -1.66 -2.69
CA TYR A 66 -4.83 -0.35 -3.18
C TYR A 66 -5.27 -0.43 -4.65
N LEU A 67 -4.41 -0.91 -5.55
CA LEU A 67 -4.70 -1.00 -6.99
C LEU A 67 -5.89 -1.93 -7.29
N MET A 68 -6.07 -3.01 -6.53
CA MET A 68 -7.28 -3.84 -6.61
C MET A 68 -8.54 -2.97 -6.40
N THR A 69 -8.58 -2.19 -5.32
CA THR A 69 -9.74 -1.33 -5.04
C THR A 69 -9.93 -0.20 -6.05
N VAL A 70 -8.85 0.32 -6.65
CA VAL A 70 -8.95 1.27 -7.77
C VAL A 70 -9.63 0.60 -8.97
N SER A 71 -9.19 -0.60 -9.35
CA SER A 71 -9.71 -1.32 -10.51
C SER A 71 -11.20 -1.69 -10.40
N LEU A 72 -11.70 -1.84 -9.17
CA LEU A 72 -13.13 -2.07 -8.90
C LEU A 72 -13.96 -0.78 -8.95
N SER A 73 -13.32 0.38 -8.72
CA SER A 73 -13.98 1.68 -8.74
C SER A 73 -14.00 2.33 -10.12
N GLN A 74 -12.96 2.13 -10.92
CA GLN A 74 -12.80 2.80 -12.21
C GLN A 74 -11.88 2.02 -13.15
N PRO A 75 -12.01 2.23 -14.47
CA PRO A 75 -11.01 1.79 -15.42
C PRO A 75 -9.64 2.38 -15.09
N ILE A 76 -8.60 1.56 -15.19
CA ILE A 76 -7.19 1.96 -15.03
C ILE A 76 -6.47 1.76 -16.36
N ASP A 77 -5.45 2.58 -16.66
CA ASP A 77 -4.71 2.45 -17.91
C ASP A 77 -3.78 1.23 -17.91
N ALA A 78 -3.15 0.99 -19.06
CA ALA A 78 -2.27 -0.15 -19.26
C ALA A 78 -1.08 -0.18 -18.30
N ASN A 79 -0.49 0.96 -17.93
CA ASN A 79 0.64 0.98 -17.01
C ASN A 79 0.23 0.53 -15.61
N TRP A 80 -0.84 1.11 -15.05
CA TRP A 80 -1.33 0.71 -13.74
C TRP A 80 -1.90 -0.72 -13.74
N THR A 81 -2.48 -1.16 -14.85
CA THR A 81 -2.91 -2.56 -15.03
C THR A 81 -1.72 -3.51 -14.95
N ASN A 82 -0.63 -3.24 -15.68
CA ASN A 82 0.57 -4.06 -15.65
C ASN A 82 1.23 -4.08 -14.26
N ILE A 83 1.28 -2.92 -13.59
CA ILE A 83 1.78 -2.82 -12.22
C ILE A 83 0.92 -3.67 -11.27
N TYR A 84 -0.41 -3.60 -11.39
CA TYR A 84 -1.30 -4.41 -10.57
C TYR A 84 -1.10 -5.91 -10.80
N LEU A 85 -1.03 -6.37 -12.05
CA LEU A 85 -0.82 -7.78 -12.38
C LEU A 85 0.55 -8.29 -11.90
N TYR A 86 1.60 -7.47 -12.05
CA TYR A 86 2.94 -7.76 -11.52
C TYR A 86 2.91 -7.96 -9.99
N LEU A 87 2.31 -7.02 -9.27
CA LEU A 87 2.21 -7.09 -7.80
C LEU A 87 1.33 -8.26 -7.35
N ALA A 88 0.16 -8.44 -7.96
CA ALA A 88 -0.75 -9.53 -7.63
C ALA A 88 -0.08 -10.89 -7.87
N GLY A 89 0.63 -11.05 -8.98
CA GLY A 89 1.41 -12.26 -9.27
C GLY A 89 2.49 -12.50 -8.22
N LYS A 90 3.28 -11.48 -7.88
CA LYS A 90 4.34 -11.58 -6.86
C LYS A 90 3.79 -11.92 -5.47
N THR A 91 2.71 -11.25 -5.05
CA THR A 91 2.07 -11.47 -3.75
C THR A 91 1.41 -12.86 -3.67
N CYS A 92 0.68 -13.28 -4.70
CA CYS A 92 0.09 -14.62 -4.78
C CYS A 92 1.16 -15.72 -4.77
N LYS A 93 2.22 -15.58 -5.57
CA LYS A 93 3.33 -16.54 -5.60
C LYS A 93 4.02 -16.65 -4.24
N ARG A 94 4.26 -15.52 -3.58
CA ARG A 94 4.92 -15.48 -2.27
C ARG A 94 4.10 -16.17 -1.17
N TRP A 95 2.82 -15.79 -1.04
CA TRP A 95 1.99 -16.12 0.12
C TRP A 95 0.96 -17.22 -0.11
N LYS A 96 0.42 -17.34 -1.32
CA LYS A 96 -0.54 -18.39 -1.69
C LYS A 96 0.11 -19.59 -2.35
N LYS A 97 1.36 -19.48 -2.80
CA LYS A 97 2.05 -20.50 -3.61
C LYS A 97 1.26 -20.87 -4.86
N VAL A 98 0.50 -19.91 -5.39
CA VAL A 98 -0.26 -20.02 -6.63
C VAL A 98 0.43 -19.18 -7.68
N GLU A 99 0.63 -19.75 -8.86
CA GLU A 99 1.13 -19.02 -10.02
C GLU A 99 -0.03 -18.43 -10.81
N VAL A 100 0.17 -17.21 -11.29
CA VAL A 100 -0.78 -16.55 -12.19
C VAL A 100 -0.64 -17.18 -13.58
N SER A 101 -1.76 -17.34 -14.29
CA SER A 101 -1.74 -17.90 -15.65
C SER A 101 -0.78 -17.13 -16.55
N SER A 102 -0.04 -17.85 -17.40
CA SER A 102 0.91 -17.26 -18.35
C SER A 102 0.29 -16.22 -19.27
N ASP A 103 -1.01 -16.32 -19.54
CA ASP A 103 -1.74 -15.41 -20.43
C ASP A 103 -1.86 -13.98 -19.87
N ILE A 104 -1.74 -13.82 -18.55
CA ILE A 104 -1.89 -12.52 -17.85
C ILE A 104 -0.72 -12.23 -16.92
N ALA A 105 0.29 -13.09 -16.87
CA ALA A 105 1.45 -12.92 -16.02
C ALA A 105 2.31 -11.76 -16.51
N VAL A 106 2.64 -10.84 -15.59
CA VAL A 106 3.59 -9.77 -15.83
C VAL A 106 4.82 -10.05 -14.97
N GLU A 107 5.92 -10.41 -15.60
CA GLU A 107 7.15 -10.86 -14.91
C GLU A 107 8.10 -9.69 -14.56
N SER A 108 8.02 -8.58 -15.28
CA SER A 108 8.87 -7.41 -15.06
C SER A 108 8.14 -6.10 -15.37
N LEU A 109 8.62 -5.02 -14.77
CA LEU A 109 8.17 -3.66 -15.02
C LEU A 109 9.26 -2.91 -15.79
N ASN A 110 8.85 -2.05 -16.72
CA ASN A 110 9.78 -1.10 -17.34
C ASN A 110 10.10 0.07 -16.39
N ASP A 111 11.10 0.88 -16.72
CA ASP A 111 11.57 1.99 -15.86
C ASP A 111 10.46 2.99 -15.51
N HIS A 112 9.56 3.27 -16.46
CA HIS A 112 8.43 4.17 -16.24
C HIS A 112 7.45 3.58 -15.21
N GLN A 113 7.06 2.32 -15.39
CA GLN A 113 6.17 1.60 -14.48
C GLN A 113 6.79 1.42 -13.10
N ALA A 114 8.09 1.14 -13.02
CA ALA A 114 8.82 1.06 -11.76
C ALA A 114 8.82 2.42 -11.02
N THR A 115 9.00 3.52 -11.75
CA THR A 115 8.92 4.88 -11.20
C THR A 115 7.52 5.20 -10.67
N LEU A 116 6.45 4.84 -11.42
CA LEU A 116 5.07 4.99 -10.99
C LEU A 116 4.77 4.18 -9.72
N LEU A 117 5.22 2.93 -9.69
CA LEU A 117 5.05 2.05 -8.53
C LEU A 117 5.76 2.62 -7.29
N ASN A 118 7.01 3.08 -7.42
CA ASN A 118 7.76 3.66 -6.31
C ASN A 118 7.03 4.89 -5.76
N ARG A 119 6.58 5.81 -6.64
CA ARG A 119 5.78 6.97 -6.25
C ARG A 119 4.50 6.58 -5.50
N LEU A 120 3.80 5.54 -5.96
CA LEU A 120 2.60 5.03 -5.28
C LEU A 120 2.94 4.50 -3.88
N LYS A 121 4.02 3.73 -3.75
CA LYS A 121 4.44 3.16 -2.46
C LYS A 121 4.87 4.23 -1.47
N ASP A 122 5.60 5.24 -1.91
CA ASP A 122 6.00 6.37 -1.07
C ASP A 122 4.77 7.11 -0.57
N TRP A 123 3.82 7.38 -1.47
CA TRP A 123 2.56 8.01 -1.12
C TRP A 123 1.75 7.19 -0.10
N LEU A 124 1.63 5.87 -0.31
CA LEU A 124 0.93 4.96 0.62
C LEU A 124 1.58 4.96 2.01
N TYR A 125 2.92 4.93 2.05
CA TYR A 125 3.69 4.98 3.29
C TYR A 125 3.45 6.27 4.06
N GLN A 126 3.52 7.42 3.38
CA GLN A 126 3.25 8.72 3.99
C GLN A 126 1.81 8.79 4.53
N ARG A 127 0.83 8.31 3.76
CA ARG A 127 -0.59 8.33 4.16
C ARG A 127 -0.91 7.50 5.38
N ARG A 128 -0.33 6.30 5.50
CA ARG A 128 -0.55 5.49 6.69
C ARG A 128 0.07 6.13 7.93
N ALA A 129 1.24 6.76 7.79
CA ALA A 129 1.91 7.47 8.87
C ALA A 129 1.10 8.69 9.33
N GLU A 130 0.51 9.45 8.40
CA GLU A 130 -0.46 10.50 8.72
C GLU A 130 -1.70 9.95 9.44
N GLY A 131 -2.19 8.79 8.99
CA GLY A 131 -3.31 8.08 9.61
C GLY A 131 -3.03 7.72 11.07
N ARG A 132 -1.79 7.36 11.41
CA ARG A 132 -1.35 7.09 12.78
C ARG A 132 -1.46 8.32 13.68
N VAL A 133 -1.00 9.48 13.20
CA VAL A 133 -1.07 10.75 13.94
C VAL A 133 -2.54 11.17 14.13
N LYS A 134 -3.33 11.12 13.06
CA LYS A 134 -4.75 11.46 13.11
C LYS A 134 -5.57 10.49 13.95
N GLY A 135 -5.26 9.19 13.94
CA GLY A 135 -5.91 8.17 14.78
C GLY A 135 -5.64 8.36 16.27
N ARG A 136 -4.44 8.86 16.63
CA ARG A 136 -4.13 9.30 18.00
C ARG A 136 -4.95 10.54 18.38
N SER A 137 -5.10 11.52 17.48
CA SER A 137 -5.87 12.74 17.71
C SER A 137 -7.39 12.56 17.63
N SER A 138 -7.90 11.64 16.81
CA SER A 138 -9.33 11.44 16.55
C SER A 138 -10.03 10.55 17.59
N ARG A 139 -9.27 9.86 18.46
CA ARG A 139 -9.78 9.41 19.76
C ARG A 139 -10.26 10.58 20.64
N GLN A 140 -9.89 11.83 20.31
CA GLN A 140 -10.28 13.03 21.03
C GLN A 140 -11.42 13.82 20.34
N THR A 141 -11.59 13.74 19.01
CA THR A 141 -12.69 14.43 18.29
C THR A 141 -12.98 13.77 16.93
N ARG A 142 -14.27 13.57 16.61
CA ARG A 142 -14.75 12.79 15.47
C ARG A 142 -15.46 13.69 14.44
N THR A 143 -14.85 13.93 13.27
CA THR A 143 -15.53 14.34 12.00
C THR A 143 -14.71 13.86 10.78
N PRO A 144 -15.34 13.43 9.66
CA PRO A 144 -14.61 12.87 8.52
C PRO A 144 -14.39 13.89 7.39
N ASP A 145 -13.12 14.20 7.11
CA ASP A 145 -12.67 14.84 5.87
C ASP A 145 -12.34 13.75 4.83
N LEU A 146 -13.37 13.27 4.13
CA LEU A 146 -13.26 12.23 3.09
C LEU A 146 -13.19 12.82 1.67
N GLY A 147 -13.74 14.02 1.45
CA GLY A 147 -13.84 14.65 0.13
C GLY A 147 -12.48 15.08 -0.45
N ARG A 148 -11.66 15.82 0.31
CA ARG A 148 -10.34 16.28 -0.16
C ARG A 148 -9.35 15.15 -0.45
N LYS A 149 -9.50 14.01 0.23
CA LYS A 149 -8.60 12.86 0.09
C LYS A 149 -8.81 12.11 -1.22
N ALA A 150 -10.06 12.07 -1.71
CA ALA A 150 -10.39 11.47 -2.98
C ALA A 150 -9.71 12.20 -4.15
N ASP A 151 -9.69 13.54 -4.12
CA ASP A 151 -9.10 14.35 -5.20
C ASP A 151 -7.57 14.15 -5.32
N GLU A 152 -6.86 14.04 -4.20
CA GLU A 152 -5.41 13.78 -4.16
C GLU A 152 -5.09 12.32 -4.54
N GLN A 153 -5.94 11.37 -4.19
CA GLN A 153 -5.84 9.97 -4.60
C GLN A 153 -6.07 9.78 -6.10
N MET A 154 -7.03 10.51 -6.66
CA MET A 154 -7.31 10.53 -8.09
C MET A 154 -6.19 11.21 -8.89
N ALA A 155 -5.49 12.18 -8.30
CA ALA A 155 -4.37 12.87 -8.94
C ALA A 155 -3.16 11.96 -9.24
N LEU A 156 -2.99 10.84 -8.53
CA LEU A 156 -1.97 9.83 -8.86
C LEU A 156 -2.23 9.16 -10.23
N PHE A 157 -3.47 9.20 -10.70
CA PHE A 157 -3.92 8.55 -11.94
C PHE A 157 -4.28 9.57 -13.03
N LYS A 158 -3.98 10.86 -12.84
CA LYS A 158 -4.18 11.88 -13.88
C LYS A 158 -3.01 11.85 -14.86
N PHE A 159 -3.33 11.69 -16.14
CA PHE A 159 -2.42 11.70 -17.29
C PHE A 159 -2.23 13.10 -17.84
#